data_AF-A0A7S4UV67-F1
#
_entry.id   AF-A0A7S4UV67-F1
#
_cell.length_a   1.000
_cell.length_b   1.000
_cell.length_c   1.000
_cell.angle_alpha   90.00
_cell.angle_beta   90.00
_cell.angle_gamma   90.00
#
_symmetry.space_group_name_H-M   'P 1'
#
loop_
_entity.id
_entity.type
_entity.pdbx_description
1 polymer ?
#
loop_
_entity_poly.entity_id
_entity_poly.type
_entity_poly.pdbx_seq_one_letter_code
_entity_poly.pdbx_strand_id
1 'polypeptide(L)'
;RICNLIRLSQAFFCCSIAGPGVSVLVVMLGQWVEGRDLFYANFDTIIQGILWIMLGCLAWFRQKWFLSFIPVLWGTVFALSGVHSVVICGRLSFYLQPDPFAFLCIYALITLARYVSKFISFKKIEKDLKAYETEWKSIVQTDISDQQEMLKRVQENVRETIVRQLFDEIHQTESDQNFVSSNPQVSLTILPTPNIQPSPVKSLDQLYAQAILVYPLFLRKVQHIAHIAGGYFAGRGEDGAASYISWREAAGKPEEEAKIKWAGLKGSTRAVEKIVRSYGGDVSKLVDVVREAIVFDSLQDLSVAVQAITRDSEIRVMRIKNGFDEAYDARGS
;
A
#
# COMPACT_ATOMS: atom_id res chain seq x y z
N ARG A 1 1.34 0.56 -20.54
CA ARG A 1 0.19 0.91 -21.42
C ARG A 1 -1.02 1.41 -20.62
N ILE A 2 -1.49 0.69 -19.58
CA ILE A 2 -2.61 1.11 -18.72
C ILE A 2 -2.37 2.47 -18.02
N CYS A 3 -1.17 2.70 -17.47
CA CYS A 3 -0.84 3.99 -16.85
C CYS A 3 -0.88 5.18 -17.82
N ASN A 4 -0.53 4.96 -19.09
CA ASN A 4 -0.62 6.02 -20.11
C ASN A 4 -2.08 6.29 -20.49
N LEU A 5 -2.92 5.25 -20.53
CA LEU A 5 -4.36 5.40 -20.78
C LEU A 5 -5.06 6.22 -19.67
N ILE A 6 -4.68 5.98 -18.41
CA ILE A 6 -5.22 6.71 -17.25
C ILE A 6 -4.76 8.17 -17.27
N ARG A 7 -3.49 8.45 -17.60
CA ARG A 7 -3.00 9.82 -17.73
C ARG A 7 -3.68 10.55 -18.90
N LEU A 8 -3.92 9.86 -20.01
CA LEU A 8 -4.61 10.42 -21.16
C LEU A 8 -6.07 10.76 -20.81
N SER A 9 -6.79 9.85 -20.14
CA SER A 9 -8.19 10.10 -19.74
C SER A 9 -8.32 11.22 -18.71
N GLN A 10 -7.40 11.30 -17.75
CA GLN A 10 -7.31 12.43 -16.81
C GLN A 10 -7.03 13.74 -17.54
N ALA A 11 -6.18 13.71 -18.57
CA ALA A 11 -5.89 14.89 -19.35
C ALA A 11 -7.08 15.38 -20.17
N PHE A 12 -7.79 14.47 -20.85
CA PHE A 12 -9.03 14.79 -21.54
C PHE A 12 -10.07 15.40 -20.58
N PHE A 13 -10.27 14.78 -19.42
CA PHE A 13 -11.21 15.28 -18.41
C PHE A 13 -10.86 16.69 -17.92
N CYS A 14 -9.59 16.96 -17.62
CA CYS A 14 -9.16 18.29 -17.17
C CYS A 14 -9.27 19.34 -18.28
N CYS A 15 -8.94 18.99 -19.52
CA CYS A 15 -9.10 19.86 -20.69
C CYS A 15 -10.58 20.15 -20.97
N SER A 16 -11.49 19.20 -20.76
CA SER A 16 -12.94 19.43 -20.89
C SER A 16 -13.48 20.39 -19.83
N ILE A 17 -12.88 20.45 -18.65
CA ILE A 17 -13.28 21.35 -17.56
C ILE A 17 -12.68 22.75 -17.74
N ALA A 18 -11.40 22.85 -18.12
CA ALA A 18 -10.74 24.14 -18.31
C ALA A 18 -11.04 24.79 -19.67
N GLY A 19 -11.34 23.99 -20.70
CA GLY A 19 -11.54 24.41 -22.08
C GLY A 19 -12.59 25.51 -22.26
N PRO A 20 -13.79 25.40 -21.65
CA PRO A 20 -14.80 26.45 -21.68
C PRO A 20 -14.31 27.79 -21.10
N GLY A 21 -13.46 27.76 -20.06
CA GLY A 21 -12.89 28.98 -19.47
C GLY A 21 -11.88 29.65 -20.40
N VAL A 22 -11.05 28.85 -21.09
CA VAL A 22 -10.09 29.36 -22.08
C VAL A 22 -10.81 29.96 -23.29
N SER A 23 -11.87 29.32 -23.80
CA SER A 23 -12.62 29.85 -24.96
C SER A 23 -13.30 31.18 -24.63
N VAL A 24 -13.86 31.34 -23.43
CA VAL A 24 -14.44 32.61 -22.97
C VAL A 24 -13.39 33.72 -22.94
N LEU A 25 -12.19 33.45 -22.39
CA LEU A 25 -11.12 34.46 -22.35
C LEU A 25 -10.61 34.84 -23.75
N VAL A 26 -10.52 33.88 -24.69
CA VAL A 26 -10.10 34.14 -26.07
C VAL A 26 -11.13 35.01 -26.81
N VAL A 27 -12.42 34.73 -26.65
CA VAL A 27 -13.49 35.54 -27.24
C VAL A 27 -13.46 36.97 -26.71
N MET A 28 -13.21 37.14 -25.40
CA MET A 28 -13.11 38.46 -24.77
C MET A 28 -11.89 39.25 -25.24
N LEU A 29 -10.74 38.59 -25.40
CA LEU A 29 -9.55 39.21 -25.99
C LEU A 29 -9.81 39.68 -27.43
N GLY A 30 -10.54 38.90 -28.23
CA GLY A 30 -10.96 39.30 -29.58
C GLY A 30 -11.86 40.54 -29.57
N GLN A 31 -12.85 40.60 -28.66
CA GLN A 31 -13.74 41.76 -28.53
C GLN A 31 -13.02 43.02 -28.05
N TRP A 32 -12.01 42.87 -27.18
CA TRP A 32 -11.19 43.97 -26.70
C TRP A 32 -10.28 44.54 -27.80
N VAL A 33 -9.67 43.68 -28.62
CA VAL A 33 -8.85 44.09 -29.79
C VAL A 33 -9.69 44.83 -30.83
N GLU A 34 -10.97 44.51 -30.95
CA GLU A 34 -11.93 45.22 -31.81
C GLU A 34 -12.42 46.57 -31.25
N GLY A 35 -11.91 47.03 -30.10
CA GLY A 35 -12.22 48.35 -29.54
C GLY A 35 -13.63 48.50 -28.97
N ARG A 36 -14.28 47.39 -28.60
CA ARG A 36 -15.60 47.42 -27.96
C ARG A 36 -15.45 47.60 -26.44
N ASP A 37 -15.79 48.78 -25.92
CA ASP A 37 -15.80 49.10 -24.48
C ASP A 37 -16.98 48.41 -23.75
N LEU A 38 -16.95 47.07 -23.65
CA LEU A 38 -17.91 46.26 -22.90
C LEU A 38 -17.35 45.74 -21.57
N PHE A 39 -16.29 46.36 -21.03
CA PHE A 39 -15.58 45.86 -19.85
C PHE A 39 -16.51 45.60 -18.65
N TYR A 40 -17.46 46.52 -18.38
CA TYR A 40 -18.43 46.36 -17.29
C TYR A 40 -19.52 45.32 -17.56
N ALA A 41 -19.91 45.13 -18.82
CA ALA A 41 -20.91 44.14 -19.21
C ALA A 41 -20.35 42.70 -19.17
N ASN A 42 -19.04 42.56 -19.38
CA ASN A 42 -18.36 41.27 -19.51
C ASN A 42 -17.48 40.89 -18.31
N PHE A 43 -17.51 41.65 -17.22
CA PHE A 43 -16.68 41.37 -16.04
C PHE A 43 -17.01 40.01 -15.38
N ASP A 44 -18.29 39.65 -15.31
CA ASP A 44 -18.75 38.36 -14.78
C ASP A 44 -18.21 37.17 -15.60
N THR A 45 -18.25 37.27 -16.92
CA THR A 45 -17.77 36.19 -17.82
C THR A 45 -16.26 35.99 -17.73
N ILE A 46 -15.47 37.05 -17.47
CA ILE A 46 -14.03 36.94 -17.22
C ILE A 46 -13.76 36.18 -15.91
N ILE A 47 -14.45 36.52 -14.83
CA ILE A 47 -14.26 35.84 -13.54
C ILE A 47 -14.67 34.37 -13.64
N GLN A 48 -15.81 34.08 -14.29
CA GLN A 48 -16.23 32.71 -14.54
C GLN A 48 -15.19 31.93 -15.35
N GLY A 49 -14.59 32.53 -16.40
CA GLY A 49 -13.54 31.90 -17.19
C GLY A 49 -12.30 31.54 -16.37
N ILE A 50 -11.83 32.44 -15.51
CA ILE A 50 -10.70 32.20 -14.60
C ILE A 50 -11.02 31.06 -13.61
N LEU A 51 -12.23 31.07 -13.07
CA LEU A 51 -12.69 30.08 -12.12
C LEU A 51 -12.79 28.65 -12.72
N TRP A 52 -13.22 28.52 -13.98
CA TRP A 52 -13.19 27.24 -14.72
C TRP A 52 -11.77 26.73 -14.97
N ILE A 53 -10.84 27.62 -15.30
CA ILE A 53 -9.42 27.26 -15.45
C ILE A 53 -8.84 26.79 -14.10
N MET A 54 -9.11 27.51 -13.02
CA MET A 54 -8.68 27.14 -11.67
C MET A 54 -9.22 25.77 -11.24
N LEU A 55 -10.48 25.47 -11.56
CA LEU A 55 -11.08 24.15 -11.31
C LEU A 55 -10.36 23.04 -12.10
N GLY A 56 -10.06 23.26 -13.39
CA GLY A 56 -9.32 22.31 -14.21
C GLY A 56 -7.88 22.08 -13.72
N CYS A 57 -7.20 23.13 -13.28
CA CYS A 57 -5.87 23.03 -12.66
C CYS A 57 -5.92 22.27 -11.32
N LEU A 58 -6.94 22.51 -10.49
CA LEU A 58 -7.14 21.78 -9.23
C LEU A 58 -7.44 20.30 -9.47
N ALA A 59 -8.21 19.97 -10.51
CA ALA A 59 -8.46 18.59 -10.91
C ALA A 59 -7.17 17.86 -11.32
N TRP A 60 -6.27 18.56 -12.02
CA TRP A 60 -5.00 17.99 -12.48
C TRP A 60 -3.95 17.85 -11.38
N PHE A 61 -3.68 18.93 -10.62
CA PHE A 61 -2.52 18.99 -9.72
C PHE A 61 -2.84 18.64 -8.28
N ARG A 62 -4.09 18.82 -7.82
CA ARG A 62 -4.46 18.72 -6.39
C ARG A 62 -5.87 18.15 -6.17
N GLN A 63 -6.07 16.90 -6.60
CA GLN A 63 -7.31 16.14 -6.46
C GLN A 63 -7.91 16.13 -5.03
N LYS A 64 -7.08 16.24 -3.99
CA LYS A 64 -7.53 16.34 -2.57
C LYS A 64 -8.43 17.56 -2.31
N TRP A 65 -8.19 18.67 -3.02
CA TRP A 65 -8.89 19.95 -2.82
C TRP A 65 -10.03 20.18 -3.80
N PHE A 66 -10.10 19.37 -4.87
CA PHE A 66 -11.09 19.51 -5.95
C PHE A 66 -12.53 19.53 -5.42
N LEU A 67 -12.92 18.55 -4.59
CA LEU A 67 -14.28 18.48 -4.04
C LEU A 67 -14.60 19.63 -3.08
N SER A 68 -13.61 20.12 -2.33
CA SER A 68 -13.80 21.24 -1.38
C SER A 68 -13.90 22.60 -2.08
N PHE A 69 -13.40 22.71 -3.31
CA PHE A 69 -13.44 23.95 -4.10
C PHE A 69 -14.76 24.14 -4.86
N ILE A 70 -15.50 23.06 -5.14
CA ILE A 70 -16.78 23.10 -5.86
C ILE A 70 -17.81 24.05 -5.21
N PRO A 71 -18.04 24.04 -3.87
CA PRO A 71 -18.97 24.99 -3.25
C PRO A 71 -18.53 26.45 -3.36
N VAL A 72 -17.22 26.72 -3.29
CA VAL A 72 -16.67 28.07 -3.42
C VAL A 72 -16.89 28.58 -4.84
N LEU A 73 -16.59 27.76 -5.84
CA LEU A 73 -16.82 28.05 -7.25
C LEU A 73 -18.29 28.41 -7.51
N TRP A 74 -19.23 27.54 -7.15
CA TRP A 74 -20.65 27.77 -7.42
C TRP A 74 -21.23 28.93 -6.60
N GLY A 75 -20.75 29.14 -5.36
CA GLY A 75 -21.11 30.31 -4.56
C GLY A 75 -20.67 31.63 -5.20
N THR A 76 -19.46 31.66 -5.77
CA THR A 76 -18.96 32.84 -6.49
C THR A 76 -19.73 33.11 -7.79
N VAL A 77 -20.04 32.06 -8.57
CA VAL A 77 -20.85 32.19 -9.80
C VAL A 77 -22.26 32.70 -9.47
N PHE A 78 -22.90 32.15 -8.43
CA PHE A 78 -24.22 32.60 -7.99
C PHE A 78 -24.23 34.08 -7.55
N ALA A 79 -23.23 34.49 -6.77
CA ALA A 79 -23.10 35.87 -6.30
C ALA A 79 -22.89 36.85 -7.47
N LEU A 80 -22.05 36.50 -8.44
CA LEU A 80 -21.77 37.35 -9.60
C LEU A 80 -22.97 37.46 -10.55
N SER A 81 -23.66 36.34 -10.84
CA SER A 81 -24.93 36.37 -11.60
C SER A 81 -25.98 37.24 -10.91
N GLY A 82 -26.04 37.21 -9.57
CA GLY A 82 -26.93 38.05 -8.78
C GLY A 82 -26.59 39.54 -8.88
N VAL A 83 -25.31 39.89 -8.73
CA VAL A 83 -24.82 41.27 -8.89
C VAL A 83 -25.07 41.78 -10.30
N HIS A 84 -24.79 40.98 -11.33
CA HIS A 84 -25.05 41.32 -12.73
C HIS A 84 -26.54 41.61 -12.98
N SER A 85 -27.43 40.76 -12.44
CA SER A 85 -28.88 40.93 -12.56
C SER A 85 -29.40 42.20 -11.90
N VAL A 86 -28.84 42.58 -10.75
CA VAL A 86 -29.23 43.79 -10.01
C VAL A 86 -28.68 45.05 -10.68
N VAL A 87 -27.39 45.05 -11.06
CA VAL A 87 -26.68 46.22 -11.58
C VAL A 87 -27.08 46.54 -13.03
N ILE A 88 -27.28 45.53 -13.88
CA ILE A 88 -27.50 45.72 -15.32
C ILE A 88 -28.98 45.64 -15.69
N CYS A 89 -29.73 44.70 -15.12
CA CYS A 89 -31.14 44.50 -15.49
C CYS A 89 -32.13 45.27 -14.59
N GLY A 90 -31.65 45.91 -13.51
CA GLY A 90 -32.48 46.72 -12.61
C GLY A 90 -33.62 45.94 -11.94
N ARG A 91 -33.57 44.60 -11.94
CA ARG A 91 -34.62 43.72 -11.41
C ARG A 91 -34.08 42.97 -10.20
N LEU A 92 -34.78 43.09 -9.07
CA LEU A 92 -34.55 42.26 -7.88
C LEU A 92 -35.21 40.88 -8.04
N SER A 93 -34.98 40.21 -9.17
CA SER A 93 -35.50 38.87 -9.37
C SER A 93 -34.53 37.88 -8.72
N PHE A 94 -34.95 37.26 -7.61
CA PHE A 94 -34.32 36.09 -6.99
C PHE A 94 -34.48 34.88 -7.94
N TYR A 95 -33.89 34.97 -9.13
CA TYR A 95 -33.95 33.94 -10.15
C TYR A 95 -32.82 32.95 -9.87
N LEU A 96 -33.15 31.82 -9.25
CA LEU A 96 -32.22 30.70 -9.22
C LEU A 96 -32.07 30.21 -10.66
N GLN A 97 -30.90 30.48 -11.25
CA GLN A 97 -30.53 29.84 -12.50
C GLN A 97 -30.60 28.31 -12.29
N PRO A 98 -31.28 27.56 -13.18
CA PRO A 98 -31.47 26.13 -13.01
C PRO A 98 -30.15 25.34 -13.05
N ASP A 99 -29.15 25.83 -13.80
CA ASP A 99 -27.90 25.10 -13.99
C ASP A 99 -27.05 25.04 -12.70
N PRO A 100 -26.70 26.15 -12.02
CA PRO A 100 -25.94 26.10 -10.76
C PRO A 100 -26.63 25.31 -9.65
N PHE A 101 -27.97 25.38 -9.60
CA PHE A 101 -28.75 24.66 -8.61
C PHE A 101 -28.69 23.14 -8.84
N ALA A 102 -28.83 22.69 -10.09
CA ALA A 102 -28.71 21.28 -10.44
C ALA A 102 -27.32 20.71 -10.06
N PHE A 103 -26.24 21.47 -10.30
CA PHE A 103 -24.89 21.05 -9.91
C PHE A 103 -24.67 21.00 -8.40
N LEU A 104 -25.23 21.93 -7.63
CA LEU A 104 -25.21 21.88 -6.16
C LEU A 104 -25.98 20.66 -5.63
N CYS A 105 -27.14 20.33 -6.21
CA CYS A 105 -27.88 19.13 -5.88
C CYS A 105 -27.06 17.85 -6.16
N ILE A 106 -26.42 17.77 -7.33
CA ILE A 106 -25.54 16.64 -7.69
C ILE A 106 -24.37 16.53 -6.71
N TYR A 107 -23.72 17.65 -6.37
CA TYR A 107 -22.64 17.69 -5.38
C TYR A 107 -23.11 17.21 -3.99
N ALA A 108 -24.28 17.65 -3.54
CA ALA A 108 -24.87 17.23 -2.27
C ALA A 108 -25.16 15.72 -2.27
N LEU A 109 -25.72 15.18 -3.36
CA LEU A 109 -25.97 13.74 -3.53
C LEU A 109 -24.68 12.93 -3.48
N ILE A 110 -23.62 13.35 -4.19
CA ILE A 110 -22.32 12.67 -4.17
C ILE A 110 -21.72 12.70 -2.75
N THR A 111 -21.80 13.83 -2.06
CA THR A 111 -21.27 13.98 -0.70
C THR A 111 -22.03 13.10 0.29
N LEU A 112 -23.36 13.05 0.18
CA LEU A 112 -24.22 12.19 0.98
C LEU A 112 -23.92 10.71 0.71
N ALA A 113 -23.81 10.31 -0.56
CA ALA A 113 -23.46 8.94 -0.94
C ALA A 113 -22.11 8.53 -0.33
N ARG A 114 -21.08 9.39 -0.40
CA ARG A 114 -19.77 9.14 0.22
C ARG A 114 -19.89 8.99 1.74
N TYR A 115 -20.67 9.84 2.39
CA TYR A 115 -20.90 9.77 3.82
C TYR A 115 -21.57 8.45 4.22
N VAL A 116 -22.63 8.06 3.50
CA VAL A 116 -23.34 6.80 3.68
C VAL A 116 -22.41 5.60 3.46
N SER A 117 -21.62 5.57 2.38
CA SER A 117 -20.65 4.50 2.13
C SER A 117 -19.63 4.38 3.25
N LYS A 118 -19.12 5.50 3.76
CA LYS A 118 -18.19 5.51 4.91
C LYS A 118 -18.88 4.95 6.16
N PHE A 119 -20.10 5.38 6.45
CA PHE A 119 -20.88 4.89 7.59
C PHE A 119 -21.17 3.39 7.52
N ILE A 120 -21.61 2.88 6.35
CA ILE A 120 -21.83 1.45 6.11
C ILE A 120 -20.52 0.68 6.33
N SER A 121 -19.40 1.19 5.80
CA SER A 121 -18.09 0.56 5.97
C SER A 121 -17.68 0.49 7.44
N PHE A 122 -17.89 1.56 8.22
CA PHE A 122 -17.64 1.57 9.65
C PHE A 122 -18.49 0.54 10.40
N LYS A 123 -19.80 0.48 10.11
CA LYS A 123 -20.68 -0.54 10.72
C LYS A 123 -20.24 -1.96 10.38
N LYS A 124 -19.76 -2.19 9.15
CA LYS A 124 -19.23 -3.50 8.74
C LYS A 124 -17.98 -3.86 9.56
N ILE A 125 -17.03 -2.93 9.67
CA ILE A 125 -15.82 -3.12 10.48
C ILE A 125 -16.18 -3.38 11.95
N GLU A 126 -17.16 -2.68 12.51
CA GLU A 126 -17.60 -2.90 13.89
C GLU A 126 -18.21 -4.28 14.09
N LYS A 127 -19.01 -4.76 13.14
CA LYS A 127 -19.55 -6.12 13.15
C LYS A 127 -18.44 -7.17 13.08
N ASP A 128 -17.50 -6.99 12.15
CA ASP A 128 -16.37 -7.90 11.96
C ASP A 128 -15.46 -7.92 13.21
N LEU A 129 -15.24 -6.76 13.85
CA LEU A 129 -14.49 -6.65 15.09
C LEU A 129 -15.16 -7.43 16.24
N LYS A 130 -16.48 -7.34 16.38
CA LYS A 130 -17.23 -8.08 17.41
C LYS A 130 -17.20 -9.59 17.17
N ALA A 131 -17.31 -10.02 15.92
CA ALA A 131 -17.17 -11.44 15.55
C ALA A 131 -15.77 -11.95 15.91
N TYR A 132 -14.74 -11.21 15.51
CA TYR A 132 -13.35 -11.52 15.85
C TYR A 132 -13.12 -11.59 17.36
N GLU A 133 -13.63 -10.63 18.14
CA GLU A 133 -13.44 -10.61 19.59
C GLU A 133 -14.16 -11.78 20.29
N THR A 134 -15.31 -12.20 19.76
CA THR A 134 -16.06 -13.36 20.27
C THR A 134 -15.30 -14.67 20.01
N GLU A 135 -14.84 -14.86 18.77
CA GLU A 135 -14.01 -16.01 18.41
C GLU A 135 -12.71 -16.02 19.20
N TRP A 136 -12.03 -14.87 19.30
CA TRP A 136 -10.79 -14.72 20.07
C TRP A 136 -10.97 -15.11 21.55
N LYS A 137 -12.03 -14.64 22.21
CA LYS A 137 -12.32 -15.01 23.60
C LYS A 137 -12.54 -16.52 23.78
N SER A 138 -13.21 -17.16 22.82
CA SER A 138 -13.41 -18.62 22.85
C SER A 138 -12.09 -19.40 22.73
N ILE A 139 -11.15 -18.91 21.90
CA ILE A 139 -9.82 -19.52 21.76
C ILE A 139 -9.00 -19.28 23.05
N VAL A 140 -9.00 -18.05 23.59
CA VAL A 140 -8.28 -17.68 24.83
C VAL A 140 -8.71 -18.49 26.05
N GLN A 141 -10.01 -18.78 26.18
CA GLN A 141 -10.53 -19.51 27.34
C GLN A 141 -10.19 -21.01 27.37
N THR A 142 -9.75 -21.59 26.25
CA THR A 142 -9.68 -23.06 26.16
C THR A 142 -8.29 -23.63 26.44
N ASP A 143 -7.18 -22.91 26.20
CA ASP A 143 -5.84 -23.52 26.31
C ASP A 143 -4.64 -22.53 26.31
N ILE A 144 -4.89 -21.21 26.42
CA ILE A 144 -3.88 -20.21 26.00
C ILE A 144 -2.76 -19.94 27.01
N SER A 145 -2.95 -20.13 28.33
CA SER A 145 -1.90 -19.75 29.31
C SER A 145 -0.60 -20.51 29.07
N ASP A 146 -0.67 -21.84 28.92
CA ASP A 146 0.50 -22.69 28.69
C ASP A 146 1.10 -22.46 27.29
N GLN A 147 0.23 -22.18 26.32
CA GLN A 147 0.57 -21.89 24.94
C GLN A 147 1.25 -20.52 24.73
N GLN A 148 0.78 -19.47 25.41
CA GLN A 148 1.38 -18.14 25.45
C GLN A 148 2.73 -18.18 26.15
N GLU A 149 2.85 -18.94 27.23
CA GLU A 149 4.13 -19.12 27.90
C GLU A 149 5.13 -19.86 27.00
N MET A 150 4.69 -20.88 26.26
CA MET A 150 5.54 -21.53 25.25
C MET A 150 5.98 -20.56 24.15
N LEU A 151 5.08 -19.72 23.62
CA LEU A 151 5.43 -18.72 22.60
C LEU A 151 6.39 -17.65 23.12
N LYS A 152 6.21 -17.19 24.37
CA LYS A 152 7.14 -16.26 25.03
C LYS A 152 8.52 -16.89 25.19
N ARG A 153 8.60 -18.12 25.67
CA ARG A 153 9.87 -18.86 25.79
C ARG A 153 10.56 -19.04 24.43
N VAL A 154 9.80 -19.38 23.38
CA VAL A 154 10.35 -19.47 22.02
C VAL A 154 10.90 -18.11 21.57
N GLN A 155 10.15 -17.02 21.77
CA GLN A 155 10.59 -15.68 21.41
C GLN A 155 11.85 -15.25 22.18
N GLU A 156 11.93 -15.53 23.48
CA GLU A 156 13.10 -15.24 24.32
C GLU A 156 14.33 -16.03 23.87
N ASN A 157 14.17 -17.35 23.65
CA ASN A 157 15.25 -18.22 23.17
C ASN A 157 15.81 -17.75 21.83
N VAL A 158 14.94 -17.35 20.90
CA VAL A 158 15.42 -16.84 19.61
C VAL A 158 16.03 -15.46 19.78
N ARG A 159 15.49 -14.58 20.63
CA ARG A 159 16.09 -13.27 20.90
C ARG A 159 17.51 -13.42 21.46
N GLU A 160 17.72 -14.35 22.40
CA GLU A 160 19.07 -14.68 22.88
C GLU A 160 19.97 -15.19 21.76
N THR A 161 19.43 -16.04 20.87
CA THR A 161 20.19 -16.56 19.72
C THR A 161 20.59 -15.43 18.76
N ILE A 162 19.69 -14.48 18.48
CA ILE A 162 19.99 -13.30 17.66
C ILE A 162 21.09 -12.47 18.32
N VAL A 163 21.00 -12.22 19.63
CA VAL A 163 22.02 -11.46 20.36
C VAL A 163 23.37 -12.16 20.31
N ARG A 164 23.41 -13.49 20.49
CA ARG A 164 24.66 -14.27 20.35
C ARG A 164 25.22 -14.19 18.93
N GLN A 165 24.39 -14.39 17.90
CA GLN A 165 24.81 -14.27 16.50
C GLN A 165 25.35 -12.87 16.16
N LEU A 166 24.81 -11.81 16.77
CA LEU A 166 25.32 -10.45 16.61
C LEU A 166 26.64 -10.25 17.37
N PHE A 167 26.76 -10.81 18.57
CA PHE A 167 27.96 -10.70 19.39
C PHE A 167 29.15 -11.46 18.77
N ASP A 168 28.91 -12.66 18.25
CA ASP A 168 29.92 -13.46 17.55
C ASP A 168 30.42 -12.75 16.28
N GLU A 169 29.53 -12.06 15.55
CA GLU A 169 29.91 -11.28 14.36
C GLU A 169 30.73 -10.04 14.73
N ILE A 170 30.38 -9.34 15.81
CA ILE A 170 31.21 -8.22 16.33
C ILE A 170 32.60 -8.74 16.70
N HIS A 171 32.69 -9.90 17.35
CA HIS A 171 33.98 -10.51 17.74
C HIS A 171 34.79 -10.99 16.53
N GLN A 172 34.14 -11.58 15.52
CA GLN A 172 34.81 -11.98 14.27
C GLN A 172 35.30 -10.76 13.48
N THR A 173 34.53 -9.66 13.47
CA THR A 173 34.93 -8.42 12.78
C THR A 173 36.11 -7.73 13.48
N GLU A 174 36.25 -7.88 14.80
CA GLU A 174 37.43 -7.42 15.55
C GLU A 174 38.65 -8.35 15.39
N SER A 175 38.46 -9.67 15.22
CA SER A 175 39.58 -10.61 14.99
C SER A 175 40.11 -10.59 13.55
N ASP A 176 39.26 -10.29 12.57
CA ASP A 176 39.62 -10.31 11.15
C ASP A 176 40.45 -9.09 10.69
N GLN A 177 40.68 -8.10 11.56
CA GLN A 177 41.66 -7.05 11.29
C GLN A 177 43.13 -7.53 11.35
N ASN A 178 43.41 -8.77 11.81
CA ASN A 178 44.78 -9.24 12.04
C ASN A 178 45.19 -10.53 11.29
N PHE A 179 44.46 -11.03 10.29
CA PHE A 179 44.91 -12.25 9.59
C PHE A 179 44.71 -12.21 8.07
N VAL A 180 45.70 -11.64 7.37
CA VAL A 180 45.95 -11.93 5.95
C VAL A 180 47.03 -13.01 5.88
N SER A 181 46.68 -14.22 5.39
CA SER A 181 47.48 -14.98 4.41
C SER A 181 47.00 -16.42 4.21
N SER A 182 46.92 -16.81 2.92
CA SER A 182 47.15 -18.15 2.31
C SER A 182 46.32 -19.34 2.82
N ASN A 183 45.60 -20.13 2.00
CA ASN A 183 45.94 -20.69 0.68
C ASN A 183 44.67 -21.30 0.01
N PRO A 184 44.69 -21.66 -1.28
CA PRO A 184 43.51 -22.07 -2.06
C PRO A 184 43.31 -23.60 -2.09
N GLN A 185 42.06 -24.06 -2.20
CA GLN A 185 41.58 -25.00 -3.23
C GLN A 185 40.16 -25.55 -2.92
N VAL A 186 39.30 -25.47 -3.95
CA VAL A 186 38.31 -26.45 -4.46
C VAL A 186 36.97 -25.80 -4.84
N SER A 187 36.78 -25.70 -6.16
CA SER A 187 35.57 -25.76 -7.00
C SER A 187 34.19 -25.30 -6.49
N LEU A 188 33.72 -24.20 -7.07
CA LEU A 188 32.57 -24.16 -8.00
C LEU A 188 32.58 -22.78 -8.66
N THR A 189 32.46 -22.72 -9.99
CA THR A 189 32.46 -21.46 -10.76
C THR A 189 31.16 -20.68 -10.49
N ILE A 190 31.04 -20.11 -9.31
CA ILE A 190 30.22 -18.93 -9.06
C ILE A 190 31.08 -17.78 -9.58
N LEU A 191 30.57 -17.06 -10.59
CA LEU A 191 31.16 -15.81 -11.06
C LEU A 191 31.63 -15.00 -9.85
N PRO A 192 32.88 -14.50 -9.82
CA PRO A 192 33.39 -13.77 -8.68
C PRO A 192 32.48 -12.55 -8.50
N THR A 193 31.59 -12.61 -7.50
CA THR A 193 30.97 -11.40 -6.99
C THR A 193 32.14 -10.55 -6.53
N PRO A 194 32.36 -9.37 -7.12
CA PRO A 194 33.37 -8.46 -6.60
C PRO A 194 33.06 -8.26 -5.12
N ASN A 195 34.08 -7.92 -4.34
CA ASN A 195 33.98 -7.58 -2.93
C ASN A 195 32.98 -6.40 -2.76
N ILE A 196 31.68 -6.69 -2.84
CA ILE A 196 30.59 -5.74 -2.72
C ILE A 196 30.44 -5.60 -1.23
N GLN A 197 31.12 -4.61 -0.67
CA GLN A 197 30.65 -4.04 0.59
C GLN A 197 29.14 -3.82 0.45
N PRO A 198 28.31 -4.27 1.40
CA PRO A 198 26.86 -4.24 1.28
C PRO A 198 26.39 -2.78 1.16
N SER A 199 26.38 -2.27 -0.06
CA SER A 199 25.88 -0.93 -0.32
C SER A 199 24.37 -0.99 -0.16
N PRO A 200 23.76 -0.11 0.64
CA PRO A 200 22.32 -0.13 0.86
C PRO A 200 21.61 0.00 -0.49
N VAL A 201 20.57 -0.81 -0.69
CA VAL A 201 19.80 -0.84 -1.94
C VAL A 201 19.19 0.55 -2.16
N LYS A 202 19.57 1.20 -3.26
CA LYS A 202 19.21 2.61 -3.53
C LYS A 202 17.96 2.75 -4.39
N SER A 203 17.62 1.72 -5.17
CA SER A 203 16.48 1.74 -6.08
C SER A 203 15.57 0.54 -5.88
N LEU A 204 14.29 0.75 -6.14
CA LEU A 204 13.28 -0.30 -6.07
C LEU A 204 13.57 -1.40 -7.11
N ASP A 205 14.01 -1.02 -8.31
CA ASP A 205 14.33 -1.98 -9.36
C ASP A 205 15.48 -2.91 -8.97
N GLN A 206 16.52 -2.38 -8.31
CA GLN A 206 17.62 -3.19 -7.77
C GLN A 206 17.11 -4.18 -6.71
N LEU A 207 16.20 -3.74 -5.84
CA LEU A 207 15.59 -4.62 -4.83
C LEU A 207 14.80 -5.76 -5.49
N TYR A 208 14.02 -5.47 -6.52
CA TYR A 208 13.27 -6.50 -7.25
C TYR A 208 14.16 -7.45 -8.04
N ALA A 209 15.24 -6.96 -8.64
CA ALA A 209 16.21 -7.81 -9.32
C ALA A 209 16.84 -8.82 -8.34
N GLN A 210 17.24 -8.36 -7.15
CA GLN A 210 17.72 -9.25 -6.09
C GLN A 210 16.65 -10.21 -5.58
N ALA A 211 15.40 -9.73 -5.41
CA ALA A 211 14.29 -10.55 -4.96
C ALA A 211 13.98 -11.72 -5.90
N ILE A 212 14.08 -11.52 -7.23
CA ILE A 212 13.87 -12.58 -8.23
C ILE A 212 14.89 -13.71 -8.06
N LEU A 213 16.16 -13.36 -7.77
CA LEU A 213 17.23 -14.34 -7.56
C LEU A 213 17.08 -15.10 -6.24
N VAL A 214 16.66 -14.41 -5.19
CA VAL A 214 16.51 -14.99 -3.84
C VAL A 214 15.23 -15.83 -3.71
N TYR A 215 14.16 -15.48 -4.43
CA TYR A 215 12.86 -16.14 -4.35
C TYR A 215 12.90 -17.69 -4.40
N PRO A 216 13.56 -18.34 -5.39
CA PRO A 216 13.57 -19.81 -5.45
C PRO A 216 14.35 -20.45 -4.29
N LEU A 217 15.41 -19.79 -3.79
CA LEU A 217 16.19 -20.28 -2.64
C LEU A 217 15.37 -20.17 -1.36
N PHE A 218 14.71 -19.03 -1.17
CA PHE A 218 13.80 -18.78 -0.05
C PHE A 218 12.66 -19.81 -0.04
N LEU A 219 12.06 -20.07 -1.20
CA LEU A 219 10.94 -21.01 -1.30
C LEU A 219 11.34 -22.43 -0.91
N ARG A 220 12.54 -22.89 -1.33
CA ARG A 220 13.07 -24.20 -0.93
C ARG A 220 13.25 -24.32 0.58
N LYS A 221 13.74 -23.26 1.23
CA LYS A 221 13.88 -23.23 2.70
C LYS A 221 12.53 -23.27 3.40
N VAL A 222 11.56 -22.49 2.92
CA VAL A 222 10.19 -22.51 3.44
C VAL A 222 9.54 -23.89 3.31
N GLN A 223 9.69 -24.53 2.16
CA GLN A 223 9.25 -25.91 1.92
C GLN A 223 9.93 -26.90 2.88
N HIS A 224 11.24 -26.77 3.09
CA HIS A 224 11.97 -27.64 4.01
C HIS A 224 11.49 -27.49 5.46
N ILE A 225 11.31 -26.24 5.93
CA ILE A 225 10.78 -25.95 7.27
C ILE A 225 9.36 -26.51 7.42
N ALA A 226 8.50 -26.30 6.43
CA ALA A 226 7.14 -26.84 6.43
C ALA A 226 7.14 -28.38 6.46
N HIS A 227 8.08 -29.04 5.78
CA HIS A 227 8.17 -30.51 5.80
C HIS A 227 8.51 -31.04 7.20
N ILE A 228 9.51 -30.42 7.86
CA ILE A 228 9.94 -30.78 9.22
C ILE A 228 8.80 -30.55 10.21
N ALA A 229 8.22 -29.37 10.20
CA ALA A 229 7.25 -28.93 11.20
C ALA A 229 5.79 -29.34 10.90
N GLY A 230 5.50 -29.99 9.77
CA GLY A 230 4.12 -30.34 9.41
C GLY A 230 3.28 -29.12 9.00
N GLY A 231 3.90 -28.16 8.31
CA GLY A 231 3.26 -26.94 7.86
C GLY A 231 2.36 -27.12 6.62
N TYR A 232 1.33 -26.28 6.55
CA TYR A 232 0.37 -26.21 5.46
C TYR A 232 0.55 -24.93 4.65
N PHE A 233 0.22 -25.01 3.36
CA PHE A 233 0.15 -23.87 2.46
C PHE A 233 -1.27 -23.65 1.95
N ALA A 234 -1.60 -22.40 1.64
CA ALA A 234 -2.87 -22.08 1.01
C ALA A 234 -2.93 -22.67 -0.40
N GLY A 235 -4.01 -23.38 -0.70
CA GLY A 235 -4.29 -23.98 -2.00
C GLY A 235 -5.69 -23.67 -2.49
N ARG A 236 -6.01 -24.13 -3.70
CA ARG A 236 -7.37 -24.08 -4.23
C ARG A 236 -8.12 -25.36 -3.89
N GLY A 237 -9.19 -25.24 -3.10
CA GLY A 237 -10.15 -26.33 -2.93
C GLY A 237 -11.02 -26.52 -4.17
N GLU A 238 -11.70 -27.67 -4.25
CA GLU A 238 -12.54 -28.08 -5.38
C GLU A 238 -13.69 -27.07 -5.66
N ASP A 239 -14.21 -26.41 -4.63
CA ASP A 239 -15.31 -25.43 -4.72
C ASP A 239 -14.83 -23.97 -4.86
N GLY A 240 -13.52 -23.74 -5.05
CA GLY A 240 -12.95 -22.39 -5.01
C GLY A 240 -12.80 -21.80 -3.59
N ALA A 241 -13.16 -22.57 -2.56
CA ALA A 241 -12.84 -22.26 -1.17
C ALA A 241 -11.33 -22.33 -0.92
N ALA A 242 -10.83 -21.51 0.02
CA ALA A 242 -9.44 -21.59 0.46
C ALA A 242 -9.24 -22.94 1.18
N SER A 243 -8.43 -23.82 0.59
CA SER A 243 -8.04 -25.08 1.20
C SER A 243 -6.61 -24.96 1.73
N TYR A 244 -6.27 -25.72 2.75
CA TYR A 244 -4.91 -25.83 3.27
C TYR A 244 -4.35 -27.20 2.93
N ILE A 245 -3.21 -27.23 2.25
CA ILE A 245 -2.58 -28.45 1.76
C ILE A 245 -1.32 -28.69 2.57
N SER A 246 -1.22 -29.88 3.18
CA SER A 246 -0.03 -30.30 3.93
C SER A 246 1.15 -30.45 2.97
N TRP A 247 2.23 -29.70 3.20
CA TRP A 247 3.41 -29.81 2.36
C TRP A 247 4.06 -31.19 2.48
N ARG A 248 3.98 -31.81 3.65
CA ARG A 248 4.53 -33.16 3.90
C ARG A 248 3.88 -34.21 2.99
N GLU A 249 2.59 -34.07 2.70
CA GLU A 249 1.83 -35.02 1.88
C GLU A 249 1.85 -34.70 0.39
N ALA A 250 2.00 -33.42 0.06
CA ALA A 250 2.06 -32.92 -1.31
C ALA A 250 3.46 -33.05 -1.93
N ALA A 251 4.52 -32.96 -1.13
CA ALA A 251 5.89 -33.03 -1.63
C ALA A 251 6.15 -34.32 -2.42
N GLY A 252 6.58 -34.17 -3.68
CA GLY A 252 6.83 -35.28 -4.60
C GLY A 252 5.60 -35.74 -5.40
N LYS A 253 4.43 -35.12 -5.21
CA LYS A 253 3.22 -35.36 -6.01
C LYS A 253 2.90 -34.11 -6.85
N PRO A 254 3.19 -34.11 -8.16
CA PRO A 254 3.03 -32.93 -9.01
C PRO A 254 1.61 -32.36 -9.03
N GLU A 255 0.60 -33.22 -8.90
CA GLU A 255 -0.81 -32.83 -8.90
C GLU A 255 -1.21 -32.04 -7.65
N GLU A 256 -0.68 -32.41 -6.48
CA GLU A 256 -0.95 -31.71 -5.22
C GLU A 256 -0.12 -30.43 -5.11
N GLU A 257 1.14 -30.47 -5.56
CA GLU A 257 1.99 -29.28 -5.61
C GLU A 257 1.41 -28.17 -6.50
N ALA A 258 0.76 -28.55 -7.61
CA ALA A 258 0.13 -27.60 -8.52
C ALA A 258 -1.11 -26.89 -7.90
N LYS A 259 -1.73 -27.48 -6.88
CA LYS A 259 -2.86 -26.88 -6.17
C LYS A 259 -2.42 -25.81 -5.17
N ILE A 260 -1.14 -25.80 -4.78
CA ILE A 260 -0.59 -24.84 -3.82
C ILE A 260 -0.42 -23.46 -4.47
N LYS A 261 -0.91 -22.45 -3.77
CA LYS A 261 -0.81 -21.05 -4.18
C LYS A 261 0.33 -20.37 -3.42
N TRP A 262 1.48 -20.30 -4.08
CA TRP A 262 2.64 -19.54 -3.58
C TRP A 262 2.39 -18.04 -3.58
N ALA A 263 2.99 -17.35 -2.61
CA ALA A 263 2.97 -15.91 -2.52
C ALA A 263 3.97 -15.33 -3.52
N GLY A 264 3.45 -14.77 -4.62
CA GLY A 264 4.27 -14.01 -5.56
C GLY A 264 4.93 -12.79 -4.92
N LEU A 265 5.94 -12.26 -5.62
CA LEU A 265 6.62 -11.02 -5.23
C LEU A 265 5.61 -9.90 -4.96
N LYS A 266 5.87 -9.12 -3.92
CA LYS A 266 5.02 -7.96 -3.57
C LYS A 266 4.85 -7.06 -4.80
N GLY A 267 3.63 -6.64 -5.11
CA GLY A 267 3.39 -5.74 -6.25
C GLY A 267 4.07 -4.38 -6.05
N SER A 268 4.67 -3.83 -7.11
CA SER A 268 5.46 -2.59 -7.06
C SER A 268 4.69 -1.40 -6.49
N THR A 269 3.42 -1.21 -6.87
CA THR A 269 2.56 -0.14 -6.31
C THR A 269 2.40 -0.28 -4.79
N ARG A 270 2.18 -1.50 -4.29
CA ARG A 270 2.05 -1.76 -2.85
C ARG A 270 3.37 -1.60 -2.11
N ALA A 271 4.50 -1.90 -2.77
CA ALA A 271 5.83 -1.64 -2.22
C ALA A 271 6.06 -0.13 -2.05
N VAL A 272 5.79 0.67 -3.08
CA VAL A 272 5.91 2.14 -3.04
C VAL A 272 5.03 2.74 -1.94
N GLU A 273 3.76 2.34 -1.88
CA GLU A 273 2.84 2.79 -0.82
C GLU A 273 3.41 2.53 0.58
N LYS A 274 3.98 1.34 0.81
CA LYS A 274 4.55 0.96 2.10
C LYS A 274 5.81 1.75 2.43
N ILE A 275 6.70 1.93 1.47
CA ILE A 275 7.95 2.70 1.60
C ILE A 275 7.64 4.15 1.99
N VAL A 276 6.71 4.79 1.28
CA VAL A 276 6.33 6.18 1.55
C VAL A 276 5.64 6.30 2.90
N ARG A 277 4.73 5.37 3.24
CA ARG A 277 3.95 5.43 4.48
C ARG A 277 4.77 5.12 5.74
N SER A 278 5.71 4.18 5.66
CA SER A 278 6.29 3.54 6.85
C SER A 278 7.81 3.71 6.96
N TYR A 279 8.50 3.99 5.85
CA TYR A 279 9.96 4.02 5.80
C TYR A 279 10.52 5.37 5.33
N GLY A 280 9.67 6.39 5.19
CA GLY A 280 10.10 7.75 4.84
C GLY A 280 10.78 7.85 3.46
N GLY A 281 10.47 6.94 2.54
CA GLY A 281 11.12 6.90 1.22
C GLY A 281 12.34 5.97 1.12
N ASP A 282 12.81 5.39 2.22
CA ASP A 282 13.97 4.50 2.23
C ASP A 282 13.60 3.08 1.75
N VAL A 283 14.14 2.71 0.59
CA VAL A 283 13.91 1.41 -0.06
C VAL A 283 14.61 0.27 0.67
N SER A 284 15.77 0.54 1.29
CA SER A 284 16.59 -0.49 1.94
C SER A 284 15.89 -1.16 3.13
N LYS A 285 14.87 -0.50 3.70
CA LYS A 285 14.07 -0.99 4.83
C LYS A 285 12.90 -1.90 4.42
N LEU A 286 12.65 -2.08 3.12
CA LEU A 286 11.57 -2.92 2.63
C LEU A 286 11.98 -4.40 2.63
N VAL A 287 11.64 -5.11 3.70
CA VAL A 287 12.03 -6.52 3.91
C VAL A 287 11.02 -7.57 3.44
N ASP A 288 9.79 -7.18 3.08
CA ASP A 288 8.69 -8.10 2.76
C ASP A 288 8.38 -8.19 1.25
N VAL A 289 9.39 -8.06 0.40
CA VAL A 289 9.24 -8.23 -1.06
C VAL A 289 9.04 -9.69 -1.42
N VAL A 290 9.91 -10.56 -0.90
CA VAL A 290 9.76 -12.01 -0.89
C VAL A 290 9.18 -12.39 0.47
N ARG A 291 8.11 -13.17 0.47
CA ARG A 291 7.40 -13.56 1.69
C ARG A 291 6.61 -14.83 1.43
N GLU A 292 6.44 -15.65 2.45
CA GLU A 292 5.52 -16.79 2.44
C GLU A 292 4.84 -16.90 3.80
N ALA A 293 3.72 -17.63 3.84
CA ALA A 293 3.01 -17.94 5.07
C ALA A 293 2.92 -19.46 5.21
N ILE A 294 3.34 -19.98 6.37
CA ILE A 294 3.18 -21.38 6.75
C ILE A 294 2.11 -21.42 7.84
N VAL A 295 1.10 -22.26 7.67
CA VAL A 295 0.02 -22.47 8.64
C VAL A 295 0.27 -23.77 9.40
N PHE A 296 -0.06 -23.79 10.68
CA PHE A 296 0.13 -24.95 11.56
C PHE A 296 -1.16 -25.23 12.32
N ASP A 297 -1.45 -26.50 12.56
CA ASP A 297 -2.62 -26.92 13.35
C ASP A 297 -2.38 -26.73 14.86
N SER A 298 -1.13 -26.82 15.30
CA SER A 298 -0.75 -26.70 16.70
C SER A 298 0.38 -25.69 16.91
N LEU A 299 0.45 -25.12 18.11
CA LEU A 299 1.57 -24.26 18.51
C LEU A 299 2.86 -25.06 18.73
N GLN A 300 2.75 -26.36 19.02
CA GLN A 300 3.92 -27.23 19.13
C GLN A 300 4.64 -27.33 17.78
N ASP A 301 3.89 -27.49 16.69
CA ASP A 301 4.42 -27.51 15.33
C ASP A 301 5.05 -26.17 14.95
N LEU A 302 4.41 -25.05 15.33
CA LEU A 302 5.00 -23.73 15.18
C LEU A 302 6.33 -23.58 15.94
N SER A 303 6.41 -24.07 17.18
CA SER A 303 7.64 -24.06 17.97
C SER A 303 8.75 -24.88 17.29
N VAL A 304 8.42 -26.05 16.74
CA VAL A 304 9.35 -26.87 15.94
C VAL A 304 9.83 -26.10 14.71
N ALA A 305 8.94 -25.40 14.00
CA ALA A 305 9.30 -24.59 12.84
C ALA A 305 10.28 -23.45 13.21
N VAL A 306 10.02 -22.74 14.31
CA VAL A 306 10.89 -21.66 14.79
C VAL A 306 12.25 -22.21 15.21
N GLN A 307 12.30 -23.37 15.88
CA GLN A 307 13.56 -24.03 16.20
C GLN A 307 14.33 -24.45 14.94
N ALA A 308 13.65 -24.98 13.92
CA ALA A 308 14.26 -25.33 12.64
C ALA A 308 14.86 -24.10 11.95
N ILE A 309 14.14 -22.98 11.93
CA ILE A 309 14.64 -21.70 11.41
C ILE A 309 15.88 -21.23 12.17
N THR A 310 15.86 -21.33 13.50
CA THR A 310 16.94 -20.82 14.36
C THR A 310 18.20 -21.67 14.28
N ARG A 311 18.07 -22.97 13.98
CA ARG A 311 19.19 -23.90 13.83
C ARG A 311 19.77 -23.94 12.41
N ASP A 312 19.09 -23.38 11.42
CA ASP A 312 19.57 -23.33 10.04
C ASP A 312 20.67 -22.27 9.91
N SER A 313 21.88 -22.70 9.54
CA SER A 313 23.05 -21.82 9.39
C SER A 313 22.96 -20.86 8.21
N GLU A 314 22.09 -21.14 7.23
CA GLU A 314 21.85 -20.26 6.08
C GLU A 314 20.76 -19.20 6.36
N ILE A 315 20.02 -19.33 7.48
CA ILE A 315 18.95 -18.40 7.84
C ILE A 315 19.36 -17.56 9.04
N ARG A 316 19.48 -16.25 8.81
CA ARG A 316 19.67 -15.28 9.89
C ARG A 316 18.34 -14.66 10.30
N VAL A 317 17.98 -14.80 11.57
CA VAL A 317 16.75 -14.22 12.11
C VAL A 317 17.02 -12.74 12.46
N MET A 318 16.43 -11.82 11.71
CA MET A 318 16.60 -10.38 11.95
C MET A 318 15.59 -9.82 12.98
N ARG A 319 14.35 -10.34 12.96
CA ARG A 319 13.25 -9.84 13.80
C ARG A 319 12.18 -10.91 13.97
N ILE A 320 11.65 -11.01 15.19
CA ILE A 320 10.43 -11.77 15.49
C ILE A 320 9.35 -10.82 15.96
N LYS A 321 8.12 -11.07 15.50
CA LYS A 321 6.91 -10.39 15.95
C LYS A 321 5.93 -11.43 16.45
N ASN A 322 5.56 -11.37 17.72
CA ASN A 322 4.56 -12.24 18.31
C ASN A 322 3.26 -11.46 18.49
N GLY A 323 2.27 -11.75 17.66
CA GLY A 323 0.94 -11.13 17.75
C GLY A 323 0.05 -11.69 18.86
N PHE A 324 0.45 -12.78 19.52
CA PHE A 324 -0.29 -13.39 20.64
C PHE A 324 0.07 -12.80 21.99
N ASP A 325 1.11 -11.96 22.05
CA ASP A 325 1.50 -11.28 23.28
C ASP A 325 0.55 -10.09 23.55
N GLU A 326 -0.04 -10.04 24.74
CA GLU A 326 -0.97 -8.97 25.13
C GLU A 326 -0.30 -7.58 25.13
N ALA A 327 1.02 -7.52 25.28
CA ALA A 327 1.80 -6.29 25.20
C ALA A 327 2.12 -5.85 23.75
N TYR A 328 1.73 -6.62 22.73
CA TYR A 328 2.07 -6.33 21.34
C TYR A 328 1.25 -5.18 20.76
N ASP A 329 1.89 -4.03 20.54
CA ASP A 329 1.32 -2.94 19.75
C ASP A 329 1.77 -2.99 18.29
N ALA A 330 0.82 -3.24 17.39
CA ALA A 330 1.06 -3.24 15.95
C ALA A 330 1.43 -1.84 15.40
N ARG A 331 1.19 -0.75 16.15
CA ARG A 331 1.44 0.64 15.72
C ARG A 331 2.86 1.13 16.03
N GLY A 332 3.54 0.57 17.02
CA GLY A 332 4.86 1.01 17.48
C GLY A 332 6.06 0.49 16.68
N SER A 333 5.85 -0.06 15.47
CA SER A 333 6.79 -0.99 14.82
C SER A 333 7.52 -0.48 13.59
#